data_AF-A0A7C2XRX0-F1
#
_entry.id   AF-A0A7C2XRX0-F1
#
_cell.length_a   1.000
_cell.length_b   1.000
_cell.length_c   1.000
_cell.angle_alpha   90.00
_cell.angle_beta   90.00
_cell.angle_gamma   90.00
#
_symmetry.space_group_name_H-M   'P 1'
#
loop_
_entity.id
_entity.type
_entity.pdbx_description
1 polymer ?
#
loop_
_entity_poly.entity_id
_entity_poly.type
_entity_poly.pdbx_seq_one_letter_code
_entity_poly.pdbx_strand_id
1 'polypeptide(L)'
;MKSKTRKSKSIRYTDEPMDDVEVVADFLPSPEELAFKEEFVKITISLSKSSLDFFKDKAEAHRIQYQKMIRRLLDEYVLRQKQLSRRVH
;
A
#
# COMPACT_ATOMS: atom_id res chain seq x y z
N MET A 1 -38.96 0.58 -19.24
CA MET A 1 -37.83 0.80 -18.31
C MET A 1 -38.24 0.34 -16.92
N LYS A 2 -37.63 -0.72 -16.35
CA LYS A 2 -37.84 -1.11 -14.95
C LYS A 2 -36.46 -1.31 -14.30
N SER A 3 -36.12 -0.42 -13.36
CA SER A 3 -34.88 -0.38 -12.60
C SER A 3 -34.85 -1.50 -11.55
N LYS A 4 -33.71 -2.20 -11.46
CA LYS A 4 -33.49 -3.33 -10.54
C LYS A 4 -32.79 -2.83 -9.27
N THR A 5 -33.55 -2.62 -8.20
CA THR A 5 -33.05 -2.19 -6.88
C THR A 5 -32.36 -3.37 -6.16
N ARG A 6 -31.13 -3.16 -5.65
CA ARG A 6 -30.39 -4.17 -4.87
C ARG A 6 -31.03 -4.31 -3.48
N LYS A 7 -31.45 -5.52 -3.10
CA LYS A 7 -31.91 -5.82 -1.72
C LYS A 7 -30.71 -5.76 -0.77
N SER A 8 -30.73 -4.86 0.20
CA SER A 8 -29.92 -4.95 1.42
C SER A 8 -30.58 -5.96 2.35
N LYS A 9 -30.04 -7.19 2.41
CA LYS A 9 -30.39 -8.12 3.50
C LYS A 9 -29.65 -7.64 4.74
N SER A 10 -30.38 -7.31 5.82
CA SER A 10 -29.75 -7.05 7.11
C SER A 10 -29.20 -8.37 7.66
N ILE A 11 -27.93 -8.38 8.00
CA ILE A 11 -27.31 -9.50 8.70
C ILE A 11 -27.85 -9.43 10.14
N ARG A 12 -28.58 -10.46 10.55
CA ARG A 12 -28.98 -10.66 11.95
C ARG A 12 -27.95 -11.57 12.58
N TYR A 13 -27.19 -11.02 13.52
CA TYR A 13 -26.28 -11.81 14.34
C TYR A 13 -27.09 -12.47 15.45
N THR A 14 -26.79 -13.73 15.71
CA THR A 14 -27.30 -14.49 16.85
C THR A 14 -26.11 -14.82 17.74
N ASP A 15 -26.27 -14.66 19.05
CA ASP A 15 -25.24 -14.95 20.04
C ASP A 15 -25.07 -16.47 20.20
N GLU A 16 -24.43 -17.10 19.21
CA GLU A 16 -24.09 -18.52 19.24
C GLU A 16 -22.94 -18.76 20.24
N PRO A 17 -22.93 -19.91 20.94
CA PRO A 17 -21.87 -20.22 21.90
C PRO A 17 -20.52 -20.33 21.16
N MET A 18 -19.54 -19.57 21.63
CA MET A 18 -18.17 -19.63 21.10
C MET A 18 -17.52 -20.96 21.52
N ASP A 19 -16.93 -21.65 20.55
CA ASP A 19 -16.15 -22.88 20.75
C ASP A 19 -14.80 -22.57 21.46
N ASP A 20 -13.96 -23.57 21.70
CA ASP A 20 -12.66 -23.45 22.39
C ASP A 20 -11.84 -22.20 21.95
N VAL A 21 -11.79 -21.19 22.84
CA VAL A 21 -11.15 -19.90 22.56
C VAL A 21 -9.69 -19.96 23.00
N GLU A 22 -8.75 -19.91 22.05
CA GLU A 22 -7.34 -19.71 22.38
C GLU A 22 -7.07 -18.24 22.74
N VAL A 23 -6.54 -17.99 23.94
CA VAL A 23 -6.17 -16.64 24.38
C VAL A 23 -4.88 -16.22 23.69
N VAL A 24 -5.03 -15.43 22.63
CA VAL A 24 -3.94 -14.80 21.89
C VAL A 24 -3.48 -13.55 22.66
N ALA A 25 -2.18 -13.37 22.87
CA ALA A 25 -1.66 -12.13 23.43
C ALA A 25 -1.98 -10.95 22.50
N ASP A 26 -2.19 -9.75 23.03
CA ASP A 26 -2.44 -8.58 22.20
C ASP A 26 -1.19 -8.26 21.36
N PHE A 27 -1.21 -8.65 20.09
CA PHE A 27 -0.13 -8.44 19.12
C PHE A 27 -0.37 -7.19 18.27
N LEU A 28 -1.45 -6.45 18.53
CA LEU A 28 -1.72 -5.25 17.76
C LEU A 28 -0.75 -4.15 18.21
N PRO A 29 0.05 -3.59 17.28
CA PRO A 29 0.79 -2.38 17.58
C PRO A 29 -0.18 -1.29 17.98
N SER A 30 0.28 -0.35 18.82
CA SER A 30 -0.54 0.80 19.18
C SER A 30 -1.01 1.55 17.93
N PRO A 31 -2.16 2.25 17.97
CA PRO A 31 -2.64 3.04 16.83
C PRO A 31 -1.61 4.02 16.27
N GLU A 32 -0.70 4.50 17.12
CA GLU A 32 0.40 5.41 16.76
C GLU A 32 1.50 4.69 15.97
N GLU A 33 1.87 3.47 16.37
CA GLU A 33 2.82 2.62 15.65
C GLU A 33 2.25 2.11 14.32
N LEU A 34 0.94 1.82 14.29
CA LEU A 34 0.20 1.53 13.05
C LEU A 34 0.18 2.74 12.09
N ALA A 35 0.22 3.94 12.64
CA ALA A 35 0.23 5.19 11.88
C ALA A 35 1.65 5.68 11.52
N PHE A 36 2.66 4.81 11.52
CA PHE A 36 4.03 5.15 11.14
C PHE A 36 4.07 5.94 9.82
N LYS A 37 4.44 7.22 9.90
CA LYS A 37 4.53 8.12 8.74
C LYS A 37 5.94 8.01 8.16
N GLU A 38 6.08 7.44 6.97
CA GLU A 38 7.32 7.55 6.20
C GLU A 38 7.67 9.04 6.01
N GLU A 39 8.87 9.45 6.43
CA GLU A 39 9.37 10.81 6.22
C GLU A 39 9.73 11.02 4.74
N PHE A 40 9.11 12.02 4.11
CA PHE A 40 9.38 12.34 2.70
C PHE A 40 9.85 13.79 2.55
N VAL A 41 11.01 13.97 1.90
CA VAL A 41 11.49 15.28 1.46
C VAL A 41 10.95 15.55 0.05
N LYS A 42 10.29 16.69 -0.14
CA LYS A 42 9.82 17.11 -1.46
C LYS A 42 10.98 17.74 -2.24
N ILE A 43 11.21 17.23 -3.44
CA ILE A 43 12.19 17.77 -4.39
C ILE A 43 11.53 17.95 -5.76
N THR A 44 12.08 18.84 -6.58
CA THR A 44 11.71 18.98 -7.99
C THR A 44 12.82 18.39 -8.84
N ILE A 45 12.48 17.43 -9.69
CA ILE A 45 13.39 16.82 -10.67
C ILE A 45 12.73 16.83 -12.04
N SER A 46 13.53 17.02 -13.09
CA SER A 46 13.06 16.91 -14.47
C SER A 46 13.14 15.46 -14.94
N LEU A 47 12.03 14.92 -15.40
CA LEU A 47 11.96 13.59 -16.04
C LEU A 47 11.67 13.75 -17.53
N SER A 48 12.14 12.79 -18.32
CA SER A 48 11.78 12.74 -19.74
C SER A 48 10.29 12.48 -19.91
N LYS A 49 9.71 12.96 -21.02
CA LYS A 49 8.30 12.74 -21.35
C LYS A 49 7.98 11.25 -21.45
N SER A 50 8.84 10.48 -22.12
CA SER A 50 8.68 9.04 -22.29
C SER A 50 8.69 8.28 -20.97
N SER A 51 9.56 8.65 -20.03
CA SER A 51 9.57 8.07 -18.69
C SER A 51 8.28 8.37 -17.95
N LEU A 52 7.79 9.62 -18.02
CA LEU A 52 6.57 10.01 -17.32
C LEU A 52 5.34 9.27 -17.88
N ASP A 53 5.23 9.16 -19.20
CA ASP A 53 4.12 8.47 -19.87
C ASP A 53 4.11 6.98 -19.49
N PHE A 54 5.28 6.31 -19.47
CA PHE A 54 5.40 4.93 -19.00
C PHE A 54 4.83 4.72 -17.58
N PHE A 55 5.15 5.61 -16.64
CA PHE A 55 4.64 5.47 -15.27
C PHE A 55 3.15 5.78 -15.17
N LYS A 56 2.62 6.71 -15.98
CA LYS A 56 1.18 6.99 -16.01
C LYS A 56 0.39 5.78 -16.48
N ASP A 57 0.81 5.15 -17.57
CA ASP A 57 0.13 3.99 -18.14
C ASP A 57 0.09 2.82 -17.15
N LYS A 58 1.21 2.57 -16.46
CA LYS A 58 1.27 1.53 -15.42
C LYS A 58 0.43 1.89 -14.20
N ALA A 59 0.47 3.15 -13.77
CA ALA A 59 -0.28 3.62 -12.61
C ALA A 59 -1.79 3.49 -12.82
N GLU A 60 -2.28 3.78 -14.03
CA GLU A 60 -3.69 3.61 -14.41
C GLU A 60 -4.10 2.13 -14.35
N ALA A 61 -3.30 1.23 -14.94
CA ALA A 61 -3.56 -0.20 -14.92
C ALA A 61 -3.64 -0.79 -13.50
N HIS A 62 -2.82 -0.28 -12.58
CA HIS A 62 -2.73 -0.75 -11.20
C HIS A 62 -3.54 0.07 -10.18
N ARG A 63 -4.27 1.11 -10.63
CA ARG A 63 -5.04 2.05 -9.77
C ARG A 63 -4.21 2.67 -8.65
N ILE A 64 -2.98 3.05 -8.96
CA ILE A 64 -2.07 3.73 -8.04
C ILE A 64 -1.66 5.09 -8.60
N GLN A 65 -1.05 5.93 -7.77
CA GLN A 65 -0.48 7.20 -8.21
C GLN A 65 0.90 6.97 -8.83
N TYR A 66 1.16 7.51 -10.03
CA TYR A 66 2.44 7.33 -10.73
C TYR A 66 3.64 7.83 -9.90
N GLN A 67 3.43 8.86 -9.06
CA GLN A 67 4.47 9.37 -8.15
C GLN A 67 4.94 8.30 -7.15
N LYS A 68 4.05 7.41 -6.69
CA LYS A 68 4.41 6.31 -5.80
C LYS A 68 5.32 5.31 -6.50
N MET A 69 5.05 5.03 -7.78
CA MET A 69 5.90 4.15 -8.59
C MET A 69 7.30 4.73 -8.78
N ILE A 70 7.39 6.03 -9.11
CA ILE A 70 8.67 6.72 -9.26
C ILE A 70 9.46 6.68 -7.96
N ARG A 71 8.81 6.97 -6.82
CA ARG A 71 9.46 6.95 -5.51
C ARG A 71 10.02 5.57 -5.18
N ARG A 72 9.19 4.52 -5.32
CA ARG A 72 9.61 3.13 -5.05
C ARG A 72 10.76 2.70 -5.95
N LEU A 73 10.78 3.13 -7.22
CA LEU A 73 11.91 2.84 -8.11
C LEU A 73 13.23 3.45 -7.60
N LEU A 74 13.19 4.70 -7.12
CA LEU A 74 14.37 5.37 -6.57
C LEU A 74 14.85 4.67 -5.29
N ASP A 75 13.93 4.30 -4.41
CA ASP A 75 14.24 3.60 -3.16
C ASP A 75 14.91 2.24 -3.44
N GLU A 76 14.33 1.42 -4.33
CA GLU A 76 14.87 0.12 -4.74
C GLU A 76 16.25 0.24 -5.39
N TYR A 77 16.44 1.25 -6.26
CA TYR A 77 17.73 1.51 -6.87
C TYR A 77 18.82 1.78 -5.82
N VAL A 78 18.53 2.66 -4.86
CA VAL A 78 19.47 3.00 -3.78
C VAL A 78 19.73 1.80 -2.87
N LEU A 79 18.70 1.04 -2.51
CA LEU A 79 18.84 -0.19 -1.71
C LEU A 79 19.78 -1.18 -2.38
N ARG A 80 19.60 -1.43 -3.68
CA ARG A 80 20.45 -2.33 -4.46
C ARG A 80 21.91 -1.85 -4.52
N GLN A 81 22.14 -0.54 -4.70
CA GLN A 81 23.50 0.02 -4.72
C GLN A 81 24.20 -0.07 -3.36
N LYS A 82 23.46 0.17 -2.27
CA LYS A 82 23.98 0.00 -0.91
C LYS A 82 24.36 -1.47 -0.64
N GLN A 83 23.55 -2.42 -1.09
CA GLN A 83 23.84 -3.85 -0.96
C GLN A 83 25.11 -4.25 -1.72
N LEU A 84 25.28 -3.76 -2.96
CA LEU A 84 26.50 -4.02 -3.75
C LEU A 84 27.74 -3.48 -3.03
N SER A 85 27.67 -2.25 -2.51
CA SER A 85 28.80 -1.61 -1.81
C SER A 85 29.20 -2.34 -0.52
N ARG A 86 28.23 -2.93 0.19
CA ARG A 86 28.46 -3.74 1.40
C ARG A 86 29.13 -5.08 1.13
N ARG A 87 29.07 -5.60 -0.10
CA ARG A 87 29.69 -6.88 -0.48
C ARG A 87 31.15 -6.72 -0.94
N VAL A 88 31.61 -5.48 -1.11
CA VAL A 88 32.96 -5.14 -1.58
C VAL A 88 33.89 -4.75 -0.42
N HIS A 89 33.37 -4.77 0.83
CA HIS A 89 34.13 -4.63 2.06
C HIS A 89 33.99 -5.92 2.89
#